data_AF-E6KJ89-F1
#
_entry.id   AF-E6KJ89-F1
#
_cell.length_a   1.000
_cell.length_b   1.000
_cell.length_c   1.000
_cell.angle_alpha   90.00
_cell.angle_beta   90.00
_cell.angle_gamma   90.00
#
_symmetry.space_group_name_H-M   'P 1'
#
loop_
_entity.id
_entity.type
_entity.pdbx_description
1 polymer ?
#
loop_
_entity_poly.entity_id
_entity_poly.type
_entity_poly.pdbx_seq_one_letter_code
_entity_poly.pdbx_strand_id
1 'polypeptide(L)' 'MYQFSGQTKVKKILAFRDKPPYGEGSGMPCGACREFLLELNAENKEAEFMMDYETRKTIKVAELIPYWWGEERATNWQDK' A
#
# COMPACT_ATOMS: atom_id res chain seq x y z
N MET A 1 1.93 -14.44 1.58
CA MET A 1 2.94 -13.86 2.49
C MET A 1 2.51 -14.01 3.93
N TYR A 2 1.54 -13.23 4.43
CA TYR A 2 1.11 -13.29 5.84
C TYR A 2 0.84 -14.71 6.39
N GLN A 3 0.02 -15.51 5.72
CA GLN A 3 -0.36 -16.85 6.21
C GLN A 3 0.80 -17.86 6.35
N PHE A 4 1.89 -17.69 5.61
CA PHE A 4 3.00 -18.67 5.60
C PHE A 4 4.30 -18.11 6.17
N SER A 5 4.57 -16.81 5.97
CA SER A 5 5.81 -16.17 6.43
C SER A 5 5.62 -15.22 7.61
N GLY A 6 4.38 -14.88 7.99
CA GLY A 6 4.09 -13.87 9.02
C GLY A 6 4.53 -12.45 8.66
N GLN A 7 5.04 -12.23 7.45
CA GLN A 7 5.53 -10.91 7.03
C GLN A 7 4.35 -9.96 6.78
N THR A 8 4.40 -8.80 7.43
CA THR A 8 3.36 -7.75 7.34
C THR A 8 3.87 -6.43 6.76
N LYS A 9 5.20 -6.22 6.72
CA LYS A 9 5.81 -4.99 6.18
C LYS A 9 6.05 -5.12 4.68
N VAL A 10 5.59 -4.14 3.92
CA VAL A 10 5.70 -4.07 2.47
C VAL A 10 6.43 -2.79 2.08
N LYS A 11 7.40 -2.89 1.18
CA LYS A 11 8.17 -1.73 0.70
C LYS A 11 7.66 -1.19 -0.63
N LYS A 12 7.40 -2.09 -1.58
CA LYS A 12 7.02 -1.75 -2.96
C LYS A 12 5.96 -2.71 -3.46
N ILE A 13 4.99 -2.18 -4.18
CA ILE A 13 3.86 -2.92 -4.70
C ILE A 13 3.67 -2.58 -6.16
N LEU A 14 3.44 -3.64 -6.94
CA LEU A 14 3.25 -3.58 -8.37
C LEU A 14 2.13 -4.54 -8.73
N ALA A 15 1.07 -4.01 -9.33
CA ALA A 15 -0.09 -4.77 -9.75
C ALA A 15 -0.19 -4.73 -11.28
N PHE A 16 -0.34 -5.90 -11.88
CA PHE A 16 -0.57 -6.07 -13.32
C PHE A 16 -2.03 -6.47 -13.52
N ARG A 17 -2.65 -5.94 -14.58
CA ARG A 17 -3.90 -6.47 -15.12
C ARG A 17 -3.56 -7.28 -16.36
N ASP A 18 -4.19 -6.97 -17.48
CA ASP A 18 -3.80 -7.42 -18.82
C ASP A 18 -2.44 -6.86 -19.25
N LYS A 19 -2.02 -5.70 -18.72
CA LYS A 19 -0.73 -5.07 -18.99
C LYS A 19 -0.14 -4.35 -17.75
N PRO A 20 1.15 -3.93 -17.79
CA PRO A 20 1.75 -3.13 -16.71
C PRO A 20 1.02 -1.79 -16.51
N PRO A 21 1.13 -1.14 -15.34
CA PRO A 21 0.54 0.18 -15.13
C PRO A 21 1.13 1.23 -16.08
N TYR A 22 0.27 2.09 -16.62
CA TYR A 22 0.56 3.10 -17.65
C TYR A 22 -0.06 4.47 -17.30
N GLY A 23 -0.20 4.78 -16.01
CA GLY A 23 -0.79 6.03 -15.52
C GLY A 23 -2.31 5.99 -15.29
N GLU A 24 -2.85 7.10 -14.78
CA GLU A 24 -4.29 7.44 -14.72
C GLU A 24 -5.25 6.34 -14.23
N GLY A 25 -4.86 5.52 -13.24
CA GLY A 25 -5.73 4.51 -12.64
C GLY A 25 -5.60 3.10 -13.21
N SER A 26 -4.72 2.89 -14.19
CA SER A 26 -4.42 1.58 -14.80
C SER A 26 -3.87 0.52 -13.83
N GLY A 27 -3.19 0.93 -12.76
CA GLY A 27 -2.67 0.03 -11.71
C GLY A 27 -2.80 0.59 -10.30
N MET A 28 -3.73 1.52 -10.10
CA MET A 28 -4.02 2.08 -8.78
C MET A 28 -4.55 1.00 -7.83
N PRO A 29 -4.08 0.92 -6.57
CA PRO A 29 -4.73 0.06 -5.60
C PRO A 29 -6.17 0.54 -5.36
N CYS A 30 -7.10 -0.42 -5.31
CA CYS A 30 -8.47 -0.13 -4.89
C CYS A 30 -8.50 0.25 -3.41
N GLY A 31 -9.62 0.83 -2.95
CA GLY A 31 -9.78 1.24 -1.55
C GLY A 31 -9.50 0.10 -0.55
N ALA A 32 -9.98 -1.10 -0.84
CA ALA A 32 -9.75 -2.28 0.00
C ALA A 32 -8.26 -2.64 0.12
N CYS A 33 -7.48 -2.55 -0.96
CA CYS A 33 -6.04 -2.82 -0.91
C CYS A 33 -5.29 -1.78 -0.08
N ARG A 34 -5.68 -0.50 -0.18
CA ARG A 34 -5.08 0.60 0.60
C ARG A 34 -5.31 0.37 2.09
N GLU A 35 -6.55 0.09 2.45
CA GLU A 35 -6.97 -0.21 3.82
C GLU A 35 -6.20 -1.43 4.37
N PHE A 36 -6.24 -2.55 3.65
CA PHE A 36 -5.64 -3.80 4.10
C PHE A 36 -4.13 -3.68 4.37
N LEU A 37 -3.40 -2.90 3.58
CA LEU A 37 -1.97 -2.68 3.83
C LEU A 37 -1.71 -1.98 5.16
N LEU A 38 -2.49 -0.95 5.48
CA LEU A 38 -2.38 -0.24 6.74
C LEU A 38 -2.87 -1.10 7.91
N GLU A 39 -3.89 -1.93 7.68
CA GLU A 39 -4.35 -2.90 8.67
C GLU A 39 -3.31 -3.97 9.00
N LEU A 40 -2.52 -4.41 8.01
CA LEU A 40 -1.43 -5.37 8.19
C LEU A 40 -0.27 -4.78 9.01
N ASN A 41 0.13 -3.55 8.70
CA ASN A 41 1.18 -2.84 9.42
C ASN A 41 1.11 -1.34 9.12
N ALA A 42 1.09 -0.51 10.15
CA ALA A 42 1.04 0.94 10.00
C ALA A 42 2.25 1.53 9.25
N GLU A 43 3.42 0.90 9.30
CA GLU A 43 4.60 1.31 8.53
C GLU A 43 4.38 1.18 7.01
N ASN A 44 3.39 0.39 6.57
CA ASN A 44 3.06 0.29 5.15
C ASN A 44 2.50 1.59 4.56
N LYS A 45 2.23 2.61 5.38
CA LYS A 45 1.97 3.97 4.90
C LYS A 45 3.10 4.51 4.00
N GLU A 46 4.34 4.05 4.24
CA GLU A 46 5.52 4.38 3.44
C GLU A 46 5.72 3.48 2.22
N ALA A 47 4.90 2.43 2.06
CA ALA A 47 5.00 1.54 0.92
C ALA A 47 4.68 2.29 -0.38
N GLU A 48 5.44 2.00 -1.43
CA GLU A 48 5.27 2.64 -2.74
C GLU A 48 4.49 1.75 -3.70
N PHE A 49 3.48 2.31 -4.36
CA PHE A 49 2.77 1.71 -5.48
C PHE A 49 3.29 2.24 -6.81
N MET A 50 3.60 1.34 -7.74
CA MET A 50 3.95 1.73 -9.11
C MET A 50 2.71 2.16 -9.89
N MET A 51 2.73 3.42 -10.33
CA MET A 51 1.64 4.08 -11.05
C MET A 51 1.80 4.03 -12.56
N ASP A 52 3.05 4.04 -13.00
CA ASP A 52 3.43 4.00 -14.39
C ASP A 52 4.77 3.28 -14.50
N TYR A 53 4.77 2.20 -15.28
CA TYR A 53 5.90 1.29 -15.37
C TYR A 53 7.04 1.86 -16.22
N GLU A 54 6.72 2.60 -17.28
CA GLU A 54 7.69 3.16 -18.21
C GLU A 54 8.48 4.30 -17.57
N THR A 55 7.78 5.24 -16.94
CA THR A 55 8.36 6.39 -16.25
C THR A 55 8.84 6.07 -14.84
N ARG A 56 8.54 4.86 -14.32
CA ARG A 56 8.80 4.42 -12.95
C ARG A 56 8.14 5.30 -11.89
N LYS A 57 7.07 6.02 -12.25
CA LYS A 57 6.33 6.85 -11.32
C LYS A 57 5.73 6.00 -10.21
N THR A 58 5.94 6.41 -8.96
CA THR A 58 5.37 5.78 -7.77
C THR A 58 4.49 6.77 -7.00
N ILE A 59 3.69 6.24 -6.08
CA ILE A 59 2.96 7.00 -5.06
C ILE A 59 2.97 6.21 -3.75
N LYS A 60 3.08 6.88 -2.60
CA LYS A 60 3.01 6.21 -1.30
C LYS A 60 1.57 5.87 -0.94
N VAL A 61 1.38 4.86 -0.08
CA VAL A 61 0.06 4.54 0.48
C VAL A 61 -0.51 5.74 1.25
N ALA A 62 0.31 6.43 2.06
CA ALA A 62 -0.12 7.61 2.81
C ALA A 62 -0.72 8.71 1.91
N GLU A 63 -0.18 8.89 0.69
CA GLU A 63 -0.70 9.89 -0.25
C GLU A 63 -2.06 9.50 -0.86
N LEU A 64 -2.37 8.20 -0.89
CA LEU A 64 -3.63 7.66 -1.40
C LEU A 64 -4.75 7.62 -0.34
N ILE A 65 -4.40 7.72 0.94
CA ILE A 65 -5.33 7.72 2.08
C ILE A 65 -4.77 8.58 3.25
N PRO A 66 -4.61 9.91 3.06
CA PRO A 66 -3.85 10.78 3.95
C PRO A 66 -4.41 10.97 5.37
N TYR A 67 -5.67 10.60 5.60
CA TYR A 67 -6.35 10.68 6.88
C TYR A 67 -6.94 9.32 7.23
N TRP A 68 -6.11 8.28 7.20
CA TRP A 68 -6.56 6.94 7.51
C TRP A 68 -7.16 6.89 8.92
N TRP A 69 -8.37 6.34 9.03
CA TRP A 69 -9.11 6.34 10.29
C TRP A 69 -8.50 5.38 11.34
N GLY A 70 -7.70 4.40 10.90
CA GLY A 70 -7.07 3.40 11.76
C GLY A 70 -5.80 3.85 12.48
N GLU A 71 -5.36 5.11 12.34
CA GLU A 71 -4.10 5.63 12.90
C GLU A 71 -4.03 5.50 14.44
N GLU A 72 -5.13 5.80 15.15
CA GLU A 72 -5.20 5.65 16.61
C GLU A 72 -5.00 4.18 17.02
N ARG A 73 -5.67 3.26 16.33
CA ARG A 73 -5.49 1.82 16.54
C ARG A 73 -4.05 1.41 16.27
N ALA A 74 -3.47 1.84 15.15
CA ALA A 74 -2.10 1.52 14.78
C ALA A 74 -1.06 1.98 15.82
N THR A 75 -1.22 3.20 16.34
CA THR A 75 -0.33 3.78 17.35
C THR A 75 -0.38 2.96 18.65
N ASN A 76 -1.58 2.60 19.11
CA ASN A 76 -1.79 1.84 20.34
C ASN A 76 -1.22 0.39 20.30
N TRP A 77 -0.93 -0.15 19.11
CA TRP A 77 -0.29 -1.46 18.94
C TRP A 77 1.23 -1.39 18.92
N GLN A 78 1.84 -0.23 18.66
CA GLN A 78 3.30 -0.05 18.67
C GLN A 78 3.86 0.14 20.09
N ASP A 79 3.00 0.56 21.03
CA ASP A 79 3.35 0.76 22.44
C ASP A 79 3.23 -0.54 23.30
N LYS A 80 2.95 -1.69 22.66
CA LYS A 80 2.88 -3.01 23.29
C LYS A 80 3.93 -3.95 22.73
#